data_AF-A0A5B0QPX8-F1
#
_entry.id   AF-A0A5B0QPX8-F1
#
_cell.length_a   1.000
_cell.length_b   1.000
_cell.length_c   1.000
_cell.angle_alpha   90.00
_cell.angle_beta   90.00
_cell.angle_gamma   90.00
#
_symmetry.space_group_name_H-M   'P 1'
#
loop_
_entity.id
_entity.type
_entity.pdbx_description
1 polymer ?
#
loop_
_entity_poly.entity_id
_entity_poly.type
_entity_poly.pdbx_seq_one_letter_code
_entity_poly.pdbx_strand_id
1 'polypeptide(L)'
;MILELERLDWKQFKGEAQWIRCFAHIVNLIVKAILRPFTRKKSQAGMPEFDDPDEEEDKHERIVRFNQEEQNCDLDDDEDNHKEPDGKEDPELAFDDDLTLDNLEDLEQEDSKDNYTSDSCRQTLTKFRRIAMKLRKSPNSKAKFIEICEEAQCKKPHTIERDVPTRWNLTYMQLSSIVRCEEAIVLWQRDKQFGMPRNYHVQQEDFDLAADLVRLLRPFYKITLQLSTKALAWIAEIILMIDQITSNLAAVIAKQDSERDHPPALRNACRAGLRITNKYYSLTDCSPLYIIAMILHPSFKDEYFKLAKWPKEWIDEAVKLTRKMYNKWYKPRNVES
;
A
#
# COMPACT_ATOMS: atom_id res chain seq x y z
N MET A 1 -4.68 -7.21 -23.60
CA MET A 1 -5.84 -6.44 -23.11
C MET A 1 -6.30 -5.33 -24.05
N ILE A 2 -5.57 -4.22 -24.26
CA ILE A 2 -6.04 -3.14 -25.20
C ILE A 2 -6.29 -3.68 -26.61
N LEU A 3 -5.33 -4.41 -27.19
CA LEU A 3 -5.48 -5.07 -28.50
C LEU A 3 -6.61 -6.11 -28.55
N GLU A 4 -7.00 -6.66 -27.40
CA GLU A 4 -8.11 -7.62 -27.32
C GLU A 4 -9.45 -6.89 -27.27
N LEU A 5 -9.53 -5.77 -26.55
CA LEU A 5 -10.72 -4.91 -26.52
C LEU A 5 -10.95 -4.20 -27.86
N GLU A 6 -9.88 -3.82 -28.56
CA GLU A 6 -9.98 -3.29 -29.92
C GLU A 6 -10.57 -4.31 -30.90
N ARG A 7 -10.29 -5.61 -30.69
CA ARG A 7 -10.88 -6.70 -31.51
C ARG A 7 -12.37 -6.90 -31.26
N LEU A 8 -12.91 -6.43 -30.13
CA LEU A 8 -14.33 -6.53 -29.80
C LEU A 8 -15.19 -5.45 -30.48
N ASP A 9 -14.58 -4.56 -31.29
CA ASP A 9 -15.24 -3.48 -32.05
C ASP A 9 -16.21 -2.64 -31.19
N TRP A 10 -15.82 -2.39 -29.94
CA TRP A 10 -16.65 -1.61 -29.03
C TRP A 10 -16.66 -0.15 -29.49
N LYS A 11 -17.78 0.30 -30.07
CA LYS A 11 -17.97 1.62 -30.69
C LYS A 11 -17.44 2.83 -29.91
N GLN A 12 -17.41 2.74 -28.58
CA GLN A 12 -17.00 3.82 -27.68
C GLN A 12 -15.54 3.72 -27.21
N PHE A 13 -14.89 2.56 -27.35
CA PHE A 13 -13.47 2.37 -27.06
C PHE A 13 -12.63 2.69 -28.31
N LYS A 14 -11.63 3.54 -28.15
CA LYS A 14 -10.81 4.15 -29.22
C LYS A 14 -9.32 4.06 -28.90
N GLY A 15 -8.95 3.02 -28.14
CA GLY A 15 -7.58 2.72 -27.79
C GLY A 15 -7.12 3.33 -26.47
N GLU A 16 -5.80 3.52 -26.36
CA GLU A 16 -5.09 3.82 -25.11
C GLU A 16 -5.56 5.07 -24.37
N ALA A 17 -6.01 6.11 -25.07
CA ALA A 17 -6.49 7.33 -24.43
C ALA A 17 -7.73 7.13 -23.53
N GLN A 18 -8.48 6.04 -23.71
CA GLN A 18 -9.63 5.70 -22.88
C GLN A 18 -9.32 4.59 -21.88
N TRP A 19 -8.08 4.13 -21.82
CA TRP A 19 -7.60 3.16 -20.87
C TRP A 19 -7.27 3.84 -19.54
N ILE A 20 -8.03 3.53 -18.50
CA ILE A 20 -7.76 4.01 -17.14
C ILE A 20 -7.11 2.89 -16.35
N ARG A 21 -6.00 3.19 -15.69
CA ARG A 21 -5.28 2.23 -14.84
C ARG A 21 -5.97 2.16 -13.48
N CYS A 22 -6.01 0.98 -12.89
CA CYS A 22 -6.62 0.79 -11.57
C CYS A 22 -5.80 1.52 -10.50
N PHE A 23 -6.34 2.61 -9.94
CA PHE A 23 -5.61 3.40 -8.95
C PHE A 23 -5.38 2.65 -7.63
N ALA A 24 -6.31 1.76 -7.23
CA ALA A 24 -6.10 0.89 -6.07
C ALA A 24 -4.89 -0.05 -6.27
N HIS A 25 -4.68 -0.53 -7.50
CA HIS A 25 -3.50 -1.31 -7.86
C HIS A 25 -2.23 -0.44 -7.79
N ILE A 26 -2.25 0.79 -8.32
CA ILE A 26 -1.13 1.74 -8.24
C ILE A 26 -0.74 2.00 -6.78
N VAL A 27 -1.70 2.27 -5.90
CA VAL A 27 -1.46 2.46 -4.46
C VAL A 27 -0.78 1.24 -3.84
N ASN A 28 -1.24 0.03 -4.19
CA ASN A 28 -0.60 -1.22 -3.76
C ASN A 28 0.85 -1.34 -4.26
N LEU A 29 1.14 -0.95 -5.50
CA LEU A 29 2.51 -0.94 -6.04
C LEU A 29 3.42 0.04 -5.29
N ILE A 30 2.92 1.24 -4.99
CA ILE A 30 3.67 2.25 -4.23
C ILE A 30 4.02 1.71 -2.84
N VAL A 31 3.02 1.16 -2.12
CA VAL A 31 3.26 0.60 -0.77
C VAL A 31 4.20 -0.60 -0.82
N LYS A 32 4.08 -1.48 -1.83
CA LYS A 32 5.03 -2.58 -2.03
C LYS A 32 6.45 -2.05 -2.21
N ALA A 33 6.65 -0.99 -2.99
CA ALA A 33 7.97 -0.38 -3.17
C ALA A 33 8.53 0.21 -1.86
N ILE A 34 7.68 0.87 -1.06
CA ILE A 34 8.06 1.39 0.26
C ILE A 34 8.46 0.27 1.21
N LEU A 35 7.73 -0.84 1.24
CA LEU A 35 7.97 -1.95 2.17
C LEU A 35 9.08 -2.90 1.70
N ARG A 36 9.42 -2.91 0.41
CA ARG A 36 10.40 -3.83 -0.20
C ARG A 36 11.74 -3.88 0.57
N PRO A 37 12.37 -2.75 0.97
CA PRO A 37 13.63 -2.77 1.73
C PRO A 37 13.53 -3.53 3.07
N PHE A 38 12.35 -3.49 3.68
CA PHE A 38 12.07 -4.09 4.99
C PHE A 38 11.53 -5.52 4.89
N THR A 39 11.45 -6.07 3.67
CA THR A 39 11.04 -7.47 3.44
C THR A 39 12.25 -8.33 3.06
N ARG A 40 12.15 -9.65 3.24
CA ARG A 40 13.25 -10.59 2.98
C ARG A 40 13.67 -10.49 1.51
N LYS A 41 14.96 -10.28 1.24
CA LYS A 41 15.50 -10.43 -0.12
C LYS A 41 15.21 -11.87 -0.56
N LYS A 42 14.52 -12.08 -1.69
CA LYS A 42 14.59 -13.38 -2.39
C LYS A 42 16.06 -13.55 -2.74
N SER A 43 16.76 -14.48 -2.08
CA SER A 43 18.13 -14.80 -2.43
C SER A 43 18.18 -15.28 -3.87
N GLN A 44 19.16 -14.77 -4.64
CA GLN A 44 19.68 -15.54 -5.77
C GLN A 44 20.04 -16.93 -5.25
N ALA A 45 19.64 -17.97 -5.99
CA ALA A 45 19.83 -19.36 -5.62
C ALA A 45 21.29 -19.63 -5.22
N GLY A 46 21.53 -20.14 -4.00
CA GLY A 46 22.80 -20.79 -3.66
C GLY A 46 23.54 -20.46 -2.36
N MET A 47 22.94 -19.84 -1.34
CA MET A 47 23.58 -19.75 -0.01
C MET A 47 22.83 -20.55 1.06
N PRO A 48 23.52 -21.20 2.02
CA PRO A 48 22.90 -22.14 2.95
C PRO A 48 21.91 -21.42 3.86
N GLU A 49 20.69 -21.94 3.90
CA GLU A 49 19.59 -21.45 4.73
C GLU A 49 19.92 -21.60 6.21
N PHE A 50 19.60 -20.57 6.99
CA PHE A 50 19.32 -20.77 8.41
C PHE A 50 17.92 -21.39 8.45
N ASP A 51 17.85 -22.72 8.39
CA ASP A 51 16.61 -23.48 8.47
C ASP A 51 15.91 -23.18 9.80
N ASP A 52 14.86 -22.37 9.75
CA ASP A 52 13.91 -22.21 10.84
C ASP A 52 12.78 -23.22 10.61
N PRO A 53 12.75 -24.35 11.35
CA PRO A 53 11.81 -25.45 11.10
C PRO A 53 10.33 -25.05 11.21
N ASP A 54 10.01 -23.88 11.78
CA ASP A 54 8.64 -23.35 11.83
C ASP A 54 8.18 -22.71 10.49
N GLU A 55 9.08 -22.42 9.54
CA GLU A 55 8.72 -21.82 8.23
C GLU A 55 8.06 -22.84 7.27
N GLU A 56 8.40 -24.13 7.38
CA GLU A 56 7.77 -25.18 6.57
C GLU A 56 6.31 -25.45 7.02
N GLU A 57 6.02 -25.30 8.32
CA GLU A 57 4.64 -25.27 8.83
C GLU A 57 3.87 -24.03 8.31
N ASP A 58 4.50 -22.85 8.22
CA ASP A 58 3.86 -21.63 7.70
C ASP A 58 3.56 -21.73 6.19
N LYS A 59 4.38 -22.45 5.41
CA LYS A 59 4.08 -22.79 4.00
C LYS A 59 2.90 -23.76 3.89
N HIS A 60 2.83 -24.78 4.75
CA HIS A 60 1.73 -25.75 4.74
C HIS A 60 0.40 -25.14 5.20
N GLU A 61 0.40 -24.29 6.23
CA GLU A 61 -0.80 -23.53 6.65
C GLU A 61 -1.30 -22.58 5.54
N ARG A 62 -0.41 -21.98 4.75
CA ARG A 62 -0.79 -21.13 3.61
C ARG A 62 -1.56 -21.88 2.52
N ILE A 63 -1.17 -23.13 2.23
CA ILE A 63 -1.83 -23.99 1.23
C ILE A 63 -3.20 -24.44 1.74
N VAL A 64 -3.30 -24.88 3.01
CA VAL A 64 -4.55 -25.37 3.60
C VAL A 64 -5.61 -24.26 3.69
N ARG A 65 -5.20 -23.03 4.01
CA ARG A 65 -6.14 -21.90 4.14
C ARG A 65 -6.63 -21.35 2.80
N PHE A 66 -5.82 -21.47 1.74
CA PHE A 66 -6.24 -21.14 0.37
C PHE A 66 -7.45 -22.00 -0.07
N ASN A 67 -7.50 -23.26 0.38
CA ASN A 67 -8.59 -24.19 0.06
C ASN A 67 -9.84 -24.05 0.97
N GLN A 68 -9.75 -23.35 2.10
CA GLN A 68 -10.87 -23.22 3.06
C GLN A 68 -11.60 -21.86 2.97
N GLU A 69 -10.95 -20.82 2.45
CA GLU A 69 -11.59 -19.51 2.24
C GLU A 69 -12.54 -19.49 1.02
N GLU A 70 -12.54 -20.52 0.15
CA GLU A 70 -13.53 -20.70 -0.93
C GLU A 70 -14.90 -21.23 -0.44
N GLN A 71 -15.06 -21.60 0.83
CA GLN A 71 -16.30 -22.25 1.33
C GLN A 71 -17.03 -21.54 2.48
N ASN A 72 -16.63 -20.33 2.90
CA ASN A 72 -17.31 -19.64 4.01
C ASN A 72 -17.49 -18.13 3.80
N CYS A 73 -18.12 -17.77 2.69
CA CYS A 73 -18.93 -16.57 2.62
C CYS A 73 -20.25 -16.92 1.92
N ASP A 74 -21.26 -17.28 2.72
CA ASP A 74 -22.66 -17.23 2.33
C ASP A 74 -23.01 -15.77 1.99
N LEU A 75 -22.88 -15.42 0.72
CA LEU A 75 -23.65 -14.39 0.05
C LEU A 75 -24.08 -14.99 -1.29
N ASP A 76 -25.38 -14.90 -1.54
CA ASP A 76 -26.10 -15.61 -2.59
C ASP A 76 -25.41 -15.63 -3.96
N ASP A 77 -25.58 -16.79 -4.56
CA ASP A 77 -25.18 -17.28 -5.87
C ASP A 77 -25.60 -16.31 -7.00
N ASP A 78 -24.61 -15.82 -7.75
CA ASP A 78 -24.72 -15.58 -9.19
C ASP A 78 -23.36 -15.93 -9.79
N GLU A 79 -23.35 -17.03 -10.56
CA GLU A 79 -22.20 -17.58 -11.27
C GLU A 79 -21.44 -16.50 -12.05
N ASP A 80 -20.20 -16.21 -11.64
CA ASP A 80 -19.18 -15.74 -12.58
C ASP A 80 -17.90 -16.53 -12.33
N ASN A 81 -17.64 -17.47 -13.23
CA ASN A 81 -16.54 -18.42 -13.20
C ASN A 81 -15.22 -17.72 -13.59
N HIS A 82 -14.78 -16.78 -12.75
CA HIS A 82 -13.45 -16.21 -12.83
C HIS A 82 -12.48 -17.03 -11.99
N LYS A 83 -11.79 -17.98 -12.64
CA LYS A 83 -10.51 -18.50 -12.13
C LYS A 83 -9.58 -17.31 -11.88
N GLU A 84 -9.33 -16.98 -10.62
CA GLU A 84 -8.23 -16.08 -10.27
C GLU A 84 -6.89 -16.74 -10.68
N PRO A 85 -5.91 -15.94 -11.13
CA PRO A 85 -4.63 -16.47 -11.53
C PRO A 85 -3.89 -16.97 -10.29
N ASP A 86 -3.51 -18.25 -10.35
CA ASP A 86 -2.41 -18.89 -9.63
C ASP A 86 -1.29 -17.88 -9.33
N GLY A 87 -0.67 -17.99 -8.14
CA GLY A 87 0.30 -17.05 -7.55
C GLY A 87 1.63 -16.88 -8.30
N LYS A 88 1.56 -16.83 -9.63
CA LYS A 88 2.57 -16.35 -10.54
C LYS A 88 2.68 -14.84 -10.41
N GLU A 89 3.91 -14.40 -10.47
CA GLU A 89 4.36 -13.03 -10.33
C GLU A 89 3.47 -12.07 -11.12
N ASP A 90 3.06 -10.97 -10.46
CA ASP A 90 2.37 -9.85 -11.09
C ASP A 90 3.21 -9.40 -12.30
N PRO A 91 2.77 -9.65 -13.55
CA PRO A 91 3.61 -9.48 -14.71
C PRO A 91 4.10 -8.03 -14.85
N GLU A 92 3.33 -7.04 -14.40
CA GLU A 92 3.75 -5.63 -14.45
C GLU A 92 4.90 -5.29 -13.48
N LEU A 93 5.08 -6.05 -12.40
CA LEU A 93 6.26 -5.94 -11.51
C LEU A 93 7.43 -6.80 -11.99
N ALA A 94 7.16 -7.92 -12.67
CA ALA A 94 8.20 -8.77 -13.24
C ALA A 94 8.87 -8.14 -14.48
N PHE A 95 8.16 -7.23 -15.17
CA PHE A 95 8.71 -6.46 -16.30
C PHE A 95 9.63 -5.31 -15.89
N ASP A 96 9.81 -5.03 -14.59
CA ASP A 96 10.61 -3.91 -14.12
C ASP A 96 11.60 -4.35 -13.02
N ASP A 97 12.61 -5.11 -13.45
CA ASP A 97 13.87 -5.34 -12.72
C ASP A 97 14.61 -4.00 -12.42
N ASP A 98 14.08 -2.87 -12.91
CA ASP A 98 14.59 -1.51 -12.74
C ASP A 98 14.18 -0.82 -11.40
N LEU A 99 13.44 -1.52 -10.52
CA LEU A 99 12.86 -0.95 -9.29
C LEU A 99 13.50 -1.46 -7.99
N THR A 100 14.74 -1.92 -8.05
CA THR A 100 15.56 -2.16 -6.86
C THR A 100 16.05 -0.83 -6.27
N LEU A 101 16.35 -0.79 -4.96
CA LEU A 101 16.98 0.38 -4.34
C LEU A 101 18.26 0.79 -5.10
N ASP A 102 18.93 -0.18 -5.72
CA ASP A 102 20.18 -0.01 -6.44
C ASP A 102 20.09 0.96 -7.63
N ASN A 103 18.88 1.23 -8.13
CA ASN A 103 18.65 2.18 -9.23
C ASN A 103 18.21 3.56 -8.75
N LEU A 104 18.14 3.80 -7.44
CA LEU A 104 17.80 5.12 -6.88
C LEU A 104 19.07 5.96 -6.73
N GLU A 105 19.07 7.12 -7.37
CA GLU A 105 20.05 8.18 -7.12
C GLU A 105 19.82 8.77 -5.70
N ASP A 106 20.89 9.30 -5.09
CA ASP A 106 20.84 10.01 -3.81
C ASP A 106 20.35 9.20 -2.58
N LEU A 107 20.68 7.90 -2.52
CA LEU A 107 20.48 7.13 -1.30
C LEU A 107 21.38 7.66 -0.18
N GLU A 108 20.77 7.87 0.99
CA GLU A 108 21.51 8.23 2.19
C GLU A 108 22.12 6.99 2.83
N GLN A 109 23.36 7.11 3.30
CA GLN A 109 24.02 6.03 4.03
C GLN A 109 23.36 5.81 5.38
N GLU A 110 23.10 4.55 5.70
CA GLU A 110 22.61 4.12 7.02
C GLU A 110 23.81 3.93 7.96
N ASP A 111 23.71 4.43 9.19
CA ASP A 111 24.68 4.24 10.27
C ASP A 111 24.10 3.32 11.34
N SER A 112 24.95 2.52 11.98
CA SER A 112 24.67 1.80 13.21
C SER A 112 24.10 2.65 14.36
N LYS A 113 24.29 3.97 14.32
CA LYS A 113 23.74 4.92 15.30
C LYS A 113 22.32 5.38 14.99
N ASP A 114 21.81 5.08 13.80
CA ASP A 114 20.43 5.40 13.45
C ASP A 114 19.47 4.58 14.33
N ASN A 115 18.31 5.15 14.67
CA ASN A 115 17.29 4.44 15.48
C ASN A 115 16.92 3.08 14.85
N TYR A 116 16.93 2.99 13.52
CA TYR A 116 16.78 1.75 12.79
C TYR A 116 17.41 1.82 11.40
N THR A 117 17.88 0.67 10.92
CA THR A 117 18.42 0.44 9.57
C THR A 117 17.47 -0.45 8.77
N SER A 118 17.63 -0.54 7.45
CA SER A 118 16.85 -1.47 6.63
C SER A 118 16.96 -2.91 7.12
N ASP A 119 18.13 -3.29 7.63
CA ASP A 119 18.40 -4.60 8.19
C ASP A 119 17.68 -4.84 9.52
N SER A 120 17.70 -3.87 10.44
CA SER A 120 16.96 -3.98 11.70
C SER A 120 15.46 -3.98 11.44
N CYS A 121 14.96 -3.19 10.49
CA CYS A 121 13.56 -3.17 10.09
C CYS A 121 13.06 -4.55 9.66
N ARG A 122 13.86 -5.31 8.90
CA ARG A 122 13.53 -6.70 8.51
C ARG A 122 13.37 -7.61 9.72
N GLN A 123 14.26 -7.46 10.70
CA GLN A 123 14.19 -8.23 11.95
C GLN A 123 12.96 -7.83 12.77
N THR A 124 12.70 -6.53 12.93
CA THR A 124 11.52 -6.00 13.62
C THR A 124 10.21 -6.54 13.04
N LEU A 125 10.03 -6.47 11.73
CA LEU A 125 8.83 -7.01 11.08
C LEU A 125 8.70 -8.52 11.30
N THR A 126 9.82 -9.25 11.35
CA THR A 126 9.81 -10.69 11.66
C THR A 126 9.37 -10.95 13.10
N LYS A 127 9.84 -10.16 14.08
CA LYS A 127 9.37 -10.23 15.46
C LYS A 127 7.86 -9.98 15.58
N PHE A 128 7.34 -8.96 14.89
CA PHE A 128 5.90 -8.66 14.90
C PHE A 128 5.05 -9.80 14.34
N ARG A 129 5.50 -10.45 13.26
CA ARG A 129 4.86 -11.65 12.73
C ARG A 129 4.81 -12.77 13.75
N ARG A 130 5.93 -13.02 14.44
CA ARG A 130 6.03 -14.05 15.47
C ARG A 130 5.09 -13.77 16.65
N ILE A 131 4.97 -12.52 17.08
CA ILE A 131 4.01 -12.09 18.12
C ILE A 131 2.57 -12.39 17.67
N ALA A 132 2.18 -11.91 16.49
CA ALA A 132 0.84 -12.14 15.95
C ALA A 132 0.51 -13.63 15.81
N MET A 133 1.48 -14.43 15.34
CA MET A 133 1.33 -15.87 15.19
C MET A 133 1.14 -16.56 16.54
N LYS A 134 1.93 -16.20 17.56
CA LYS A 134 1.80 -16.79 18.90
C LYS A 134 0.43 -16.52 19.53
N LEU A 135 -0.02 -15.28 19.47
CA LEU A 135 -1.33 -14.87 20.01
C LEU A 135 -2.49 -15.50 19.23
N ARG A 136 -2.30 -15.88 17.97
CA ARG A 136 -3.29 -16.63 17.19
C ARG A 136 -3.31 -18.11 17.56
N LYS A 137 -2.13 -18.76 17.62
CA LYS A 137 -2.00 -20.21 17.83
C LYS A 137 -2.27 -20.63 19.28
N SER A 138 -2.03 -19.77 20.27
CA SER A 138 -2.18 -20.11 21.69
C SER A 138 -3.33 -19.31 22.34
N PRO A 139 -4.52 -19.92 22.53
CA PRO A 139 -5.65 -19.26 23.21
C PRO A 139 -5.31 -18.80 24.63
N ASN A 140 -4.53 -19.59 25.38
CA ASN A 140 -4.11 -19.23 26.75
C ASN A 140 -3.20 -18.00 26.76
N SER A 141 -2.25 -17.95 25.83
CA SER A 141 -1.37 -16.78 25.68
C SER A 141 -2.16 -15.54 25.24
N LYS A 142 -3.15 -15.71 24.35
CA LYS A 142 -4.06 -14.64 23.94
C LYS A 142 -4.90 -14.13 25.11
N ALA A 143 -5.49 -15.02 25.90
CA ALA A 143 -6.27 -14.65 27.08
C ALA A 143 -5.42 -13.84 28.07
N LYS A 144 -4.19 -14.29 28.33
CA LYS A 144 -3.26 -13.55 29.20
C LYS A 144 -2.88 -12.18 28.61
N PHE A 145 -2.67 -12.11 27.30
CA PHE A 145 -2.39 -10.84 26.61
C PHE A 145 -3.56 -9.85 26.73
N ILE A 146 -4.81 -10.33 26.60
CA ILE A 146 -6.01 -9.50 26.74
C ILE A 146 -6.14 -8.97 28.18
N GLU A 147 -5.91 -9.80 29.18
CA GLU A 147 -5.90 -9.39 30.60
C GLU A 147 -4.88 -8.26 30.83
N ILE A 148 -3.64 -8.43 30.33
CA ILE A 148 -2.60 -7.40 30.42
C ILE A 148 -3.00 -6.13 29.65
N CYS A 149 -3.65 -6.25 28.49
CA CYS A 149 -4.17 -5.09 27.75
C CYS A 149 -5.23 -4.33 28.53
N GLU A 150 -6.09 -5.01 29.28
CA GLU A 150 -7.12 -4.39 30.12
C GLU A 150 -6.50 -3.70 31.35
N GLU A 151 -5.52 -4.34 32.00
CA GLU A 151 -4.76 -3.77 33.12
C GLU A 151 -3.97 -2.52 32.70
N ALA A 152 -3.32 -2.57 31.54
CA ALA A 152 -2.59 -1.44 30.96
C ALA A 152 -3.51 -0.40 30.27
N GLN A 153 -4.84 -0.58 30.34
CA GLN A 153 -5.83 0.32 29.73
C GLN A 153 -5.60 0.58 28.23
N CYS A 154 -5.08 -0.42 27.50
CA CYS A 154 -4.85 -0.34 26.07
C CYS A 154 -6.17 -0.15 25.30
N LYS A 155 -6.14 0.64 24.23
CA LYS A 155 -7.33 0.86 23.39
C LYS A 155 -7.71 -0.44 22.66
N LYS A 156 -9.02 -0.68 22.55
CA LYS A 156 -9.55 -1.82 21.77
C LYS A 156 -9.38 -1.59 20.26
N PRO A 157 -9.34 -2.67 19.44
CA PRO A 157 -9.32 -4.08 19.83
C PRO A 157 -7.98 -4.55 20.42
N HIS A 158 -8.02 -5.52 21.33
CA HIS A 158 -6.83 -6.16 21.92
C HIS A 158 -6.32 -7.34 21.07
N THR A 159 -6.53 -7.26 19.76
CA THR A 159 -6.09 -8.25 18.79
C THR A 159 -4.98 -7.67 17.93
N ILE A 160 -3.92 -8.44 17.76
CA ILE A 160 -2.85 -8.14 16.80
C ILE A 160 -3.14 -8.93 15.53
N GLU A 161 -3.45 -8.19 14.46
CA GLU A 161 -3.73 -8.79 13.15
C GLU A 161 -2.46 -9.43 12.57
N ARG A 162 -2.65 -10.49 11.78
CA ARG A 162 -1.55 -11.11 11.04
C ARG A 162 -1.35 -10.39 9.72
N ASP A 163 -0.13 -10.02 9.40
CA ASP A 163 0.18 -9.55 8.05
C ASP A 163 0.05 -10.69 7.02
N VAL A 164 -0.22 -10.30 5.77
CA VAL A 164 -0.20 -11.22 4.64
C VAL A 164 0.60 -10.52 3.54
N PRO A 165 1.67 -11.16 3.00
CA PRO A 165 2.53 -10.52 2.01
C PRO A 165 1.81 -9.99 0.78
N THR A 166 0.69 -10.62 0.39
CA THR A 166 -0.11 -10.23 -0.77
C THR A 166 -1.08 -9.07 -0.49
N ARG A 167 -1.32 -8.70 0.78
CA ARG A 167 -2.30 -7.69 1.20
C ARG A 167 -1.70 -6.74 2.24
N TRP A 168 -1.03 -5.69 1.76
CA TRP A 168 -0.34 -4.71 2.63
C TRP A 168 -1.27 -4.03 3.66
N ASN A 169 -2.58 -3.94 3.40
CA ASN A 169 -3.57 -3.44 4.37
C ASN A 169 -3.50 -4.20 5.70
N LEU A 170 -3.24 -5.52 5.66
CA LEU A 170 -3.08 -6.33 6.87
C LEU A 170 -1.77 -6.01 7.59
N THR A 171 -0.70 -5.70 6.85
CA THR A 171 0.55 -5.19 7.45
C THR A 171 0.31 -3.88 8.19
N TYR A 172 -0.42 -2.93 7.60
CA TYR A 172 -0.78 -1.68 8.27
C TYR A 172 -1.62 -1.93 9.53
N MET A 173 -2.60 -2.84 9.48
CA MET A 173 -3.43 -3.19 10.64
C MET A 173 -2.60 -3.86 11.75
N GLN A 174 -1.67 -4.75 11.39
CA GLN A 174 -0.75 -5.35 12.34
C GLN A 174 0.08 -4.28 13.05
N LEU A 175 0.76 -3.41 12.29
CA LEU A 175 1.59 -2.34 12.84
C LEU A 175 0.77 -1.40 13.75
N SER A 176 -0.45 -1.05 13.31
CA SER A 176 -1.37 -0.22 14.11
C SER A 176 -1.76 -0.90 15.43
N SER A 177 -1.99 -2.22 15.42
CA SER A 177 -2.26 -2.98 16.64
C SER A 177 -1.04 -3.08 17.55
N ILE A 178 0.17 -3.23 16.99
CA ILE A 178 1.43 -3.26 17.75
C ILE A 178 1.62 -1.95 18.51
N VAL A 179 1.51 -0.80 17.82
CA VAL A 179 1.61 0.53 18.44
C VAL A 179 0.51 0.75 19.48
N ARG A 180 -0.71 0.28 19.21
CA ARG A 180 -1.84 0.42 20.14
C ARG A 180 -1.66 -0.36 21.45
N CYS A 181 -0.97 -1.50 21.40
CA CYS A 181 -0.80 -2.41 22.52
C CYS A 181 0.66 -2.46 23.02
N GLU A 182 1.46 -1.43 22.78
CA GLU A 182 2.90 -1.37 23.09
C GLU A 182 3.19 -1.76 24.55
N GLU A 183 2.56 -1.09 25.52
CA GLU A 183 2.74 -1.37 26.94
C GLU A 183 2.42 -2.83 27.29
N ALA A 184 1.31 -3.35 26.75
CA ALA A 184 0.90 -4.72 26.99
C ALA A 184 1.87 -5.73 26.37
N ILE A 185 2.42 -5.45 25.19
CA ILE A 185 3.43 -6.31 24.54
C ILE A 185 4.71 -6.36 25.38
N VAL A 186 5.16 -5.21 25.91
CA VAL A 186 6.36 -5.14 26.75
C VAL A 186 6.24 -5.97 28.02
N LEU A 187 5.05 -5.99 28.64
CA LEU A 187 4.77 -6.81 29.82
C LEU A 187 4.59 -8.29 29.45
N TRP A 188 3.74 -8.58 28.45
CA TRP A 188 3.43 -9.94 28.03
C TRP A 188 4.66 -10.70 27.53
N GLN A 189 5.56 -10.06 26.78
CA GLN A 189 6.75 -10.74 26.25
C GLN A 189 7.69 -11.26 27.35
N ARG A 190 7.62 -10.70 28.56
CA ARG A 190 8.43 -11.10 29.74
C ARG A 190 7.81 -12.24 30.54
N ASP A 191 6.56 -12.61 30.25
CA ASP A 191 5.89 -13.70 30.94
C ASP A 191 6.60 -15.04 30.67
N LYS A 192 6.91 -15.80 31.73
CA LYS A 192 7.70 -17.03 31.63
C LYS A 192 6.94 -18.19 30.98
N GLN A 193 5.62 -18.21 31.06
CA GLN A 193 4.78 -19.30 30.57
C GLN A 193 4.16 -18.99 29.21
N PHE A 194 3.71 -17.75 29.02
CA PHE A 194 2.90 -17.34 27.87
C PHE A 194 3.60 -16.31 26.97
N GLY A 195 4.70 -15.71 27.42
CA GLY A 195 5.46 -14.66 26.71
C GLY A 195 6.43 -15.19 25.65
N MET A 196 7.22 -14.32 25.03
CA MET A 196 8.09 -14.69 23.89
C MET A 196 9.49 -15.14 24.33
N PRO A 197 10.15 -16.02 23.55
CA PRO A 197 11.59 -16.25 23.69
C PRO A 197 12.38 -14.94 23.55
N ARG A 198 13.48 -14.80 24.31
CA ARG A 198 14.26 -13.54 24.39
C ARG A 198 14.79 -13.02 23.05
N ASN A 199 15.12 -13.91 22.12
CA ASN A 199 15.60 -13.55 20.78
C ASN A 199 14.51 -12.86 19.92
N TYR A 200 13.23 -12.99 20.29
CA TYR A 200 12.10 -12.34 19.65
C TYR A 200 11.53 -11.17 20.46
N HIS A 201 12.22 -10.73 21.51
CA HIS A 201 11.78 -9.58 22.28
C HIS A 201 11.88 -8.30 21.45
N VAL A 202 10.81 -7.53 21.50
CA VAL A 202 10.72 -6.21 20.88
C VAL A 202 11.21 -5.14 21.85
N GLN A 203 12.01 -4.22 21.34
CA GLN A 203 12.63 -3.10 22.05
C GLN A 203 11.99 -1.77 21.62
N GLN A 204 12.39 -0.66 22.24
CA GLN A 204 11.81 0.65 21.93
C GLN A 204 11.99 1.04 20.46
N GLU A 205 13.15 0.70 19.88
CA GLU A 205 13.47 1.00 18.49
C GLU A 205 12.53 0.26 17.52
N ASP A 206 12.07 -0.95 17.90
CA ASP A 206 11.09 -1.71 17.15
C ASP A 206 9.73 -0.98 17.12
N PHE A 207 9.30 -0.42 18.26
CA PHE A 207 8.06 0.34 18.38
C PHE A 207 8.13 1.70 17.67
N ASP A 208 9.28 2.37 17.72
CA ASP A 208 9.52 3.63 17.00
C ASP A 208 9.37 3.42 15.48
N LEU A 209 9.95 2.35 14.94
CA LEU A 209 9.75 1.95 13.56
C LEU A 209 8.26 1.70 13.24
N ALA A 210 7.56 0.98 14.11
CA ALA A 210 6.14 0.69 13.92
C ALA A 210 5.31 1.98 13.88
N ALA A 211 5.59 2.94 14.77
CA ALA A 211 4.92 4.23 14.82
C ALA A 211 5.17 5.06 13.56
N ASP A 212 6.40 5.08 13.06
CA ASP A 212 6.77 5.76 11.83
C ASP A 212 6.11 5.13 10.60
N LEU A 213 6.13 3.80 10.48
CA LEU A 213 5.47 3.08 9.39
C LEU A 213 3.95 3.26 9.42
N VAL A 214 3.31 3.25 10.59
CA VAL A 214 1.87 3.53 10.73
C VAL A 214 1.57 4.94 10.24
N ARG A 215 2.37 5.94 10.64
CA ARG A 215 2.17 7.33 10.19
C ARG A 215 2.32 7.44 8.67
N LEU A 216 3.36 6.84 8.11
CA LEU A 216 3.65 6.86 6.67
C LEU A 216 2.57 6.15 5.84
N LEU A 217 2.10 4.99 6.28
CA LEU A 217 1.16 4.15 5.53
C LEU A 217 -0.31 4.56 5.71
N ARG A 218 -0.63 5.34 6.75
CA ARG A 218 -2.01 5.76 7.05
C ARG A 218 -2.71 6.50 5.90
N PRO A 219 -2.09 7.45 5.16
CA PRO A 219 -2.72 8.08 4.01
C PRO A 219 -3.10 7.07 2.92
N PHE A 220 -2.19 6.14 2.60
CA PHE A 220 -2.46 5.06 1.64
C PHE A 220 -3.66 4.23 2.09
N TYR A 221 -3.75 3.91 3.38
CA TYR A 221 -4.81 3.03 3.90
C TYR A 221 -6.18 3.70 3.78
N LYS A 222 -6.25 4.99 4.08
CA LYS A 222 -7.46 5.79 3.88
C LYS A 222 -7.87 5.85 2.41
N ILE A 223 -6.92 6.09 1.51
CA ILE A 223 -7.15 6.12 0.06
C ILE A 223 -7.69 4.76 -0.41
N THR A 224 -7.06 3.66 -0.03
CA THR A 224 -7.53 2.32 -0.41
C THR A 224 -8.94 2.03 0.11
N LEU A 225 -9.27 2.45 1.33
CA LEU A 225 -10.62 2.29 1.86
C LEU A 225 -11.65 3.11 1.06
N GLN A 226 -11.32 4.34 0.69
CA GLN A 226 -12.16 5.18 -0.16
C GLN A 226 -12.42 4.53 -1.52
N LEU A 227 -11.36 4.05 -2.18
CA LEU A 227 -11.44 3.38 -3.49
C LEU A 227 -12.21 2.05 -3.44
N SER A 228 -12.27 1.42 -2.26
CA SER A 228 -13.00 0.16 -2.06
C SER A 228 -14.51 0.36 -1.86
N THR A 229 -14.98 1.61 -1.83
CA THR A 229 -16.40 1.94 -1.66
C THR A 229 -17.12 1.88 -3.01
N LYS A 230 -18.03 0.91 -3.17
CA LYS A 230 -18.72 0.58 -4.44
C LYS A 230 -19.57 1.70 -5.07
N ALA A 231 -19.87 2.77 -4.34
CA ALA A 231 -20.90 3.74 -4.72
C ALA A 231 -20.39 5.04 -5.38
N LEU A 232 -19.07 5.19 -5.60
CA LEU A 232 -18.49 6.48 -6.00
C LEU A 232 -17.52 6.33 -7.18
N ALA A 233 -17.62 7.27 -8.14
CA ALA A 233 -16.67 7.41 -9.23
C ALA A 233 -15.54 8.35 -8.78
N TRP A 234 -14.34 7.80 -8.61
CA TRP A 234 -13.19 8.52 -8.03
C TRP A 234 -12.21 9.11 -9.06
N ILE A 235 -12.57 9.13 -10.34
CA ILE A 235 -11.63 9.52 -11.42
C ILE A 235 -11.15 10.97 -11.25
N ALA A 236 -12.03 11.87 -10.81
CA ALA A 236 -11.69 13.27 -10.58
C ALA A 236 -10.71 13.45 -9.40
N GLU A 237 -10.71 12.51 -8.45
CA GLU A 237 -9.90 12.57 -7.24
C GLU A 237 -8.55 11.87 -7.39
N ILE A 238 -8.30 11.12 -8.48
CA ILE A 238 -7.04 10.36 -8.64
C ILE A 238 -5.81 11.27 -8.63
N ILE A 239 -5.81 12.34 -9.43
CA ILE A 239 -4.67 13.29 -9.48
C ILE A 239 -4.46 13.94 -8.11
N LEU A 240 -5.54 14.35 -7.45
CA LEU A 240 -5.52 14.86 -6.09
C LEU A 240 -4.89 13.88 -5.08
N MET A 241 -5.28 12.60 -5.14
CA MET A 241 -4.74 11.57 -4.27
C MET A 241 -3.26 11.30 -4.58
N ILE A 242 -2.84 11.36 -5.84
CA ILE A 242 -1.42 11.26 -6.20
C ILE A 242 -0.64 12.45 -5.64
N ASP A 243 -1.13 13.68 -5.80
CA ASP A 243 -0.49 14.88 -5.25
C ASP A 243 -0.35 14.81 -3.73
N GLN A 244 -1.37 14.29 -3.03
CA GLN A 244 -1.30 14.02 -1.59
C GLN A 244 -0.24 12.99 -1.23
N ILE A 245 -0.17 11.87 -1.96
CA ILE A 245 0.86 10.83 -1.76
C ILE A 245 2.26 11.43 -1.98
N THR A 246 2.46 12.11 -3.10
CA THR A 246 3.71 12.77 -3.47
C THR A 246 4.16 13.75 -2.39
N SER A 247 3.26 14.62 -1.92
CA SER A 247 3.56 15.58 -0.87
C SER A 247 3.94 14.90 0.46
N ASN A 248 3.24 13.83 0.85
CA ASN A 248 3.55 13.11 2.09
C ASN A 248 4.93 12.45 2.04
N LEU A 249 5.27 11.80 0.91
CA LEU A 249 6.58 11.16 0.73
C LEU A 249 7.70 12.21 0.66
N ALA A 250 7.48 13.29 -0.07
CA ALA A 250 8.45 14.38 -0.20
C ALA A 250 8.72 15.07 1.15
N ALA A 251 7.71 15.25 2.00
CA ALA A 251 7.88 15.85 3.33
C ALA A 251 8.82 15.01 4.23
N VAL A 252 8.69 13.68 4.18
CA VAL A 252 9.58 12.75 4.92
C VAL A 252 11.01 12.81 4.37
N ILE A 253 11.16 12.83 3.05
CA ILE A 253 12.48 12.91 2.39
C ILE A 253 13.18 14.25 2.71
N ALA A 254 12.44 15.36 2.64
CA ALA A 254 12.96 16.71 2.85
C ALA A 254 13.15 17.10 4.33
N LYS A 255 12.91 16.17 5.27
CA LYS A 255 13.01 16.42 6.72
C LYS A 255 12.19 17.63 7.18
N GLN A 256 11.00 17.80 6.61
CA GLN A 256 10.14 18.95 6.94
C GLN A 256 9.55 18.87 8.35
N ASP A 257 9.47 17.67 8.94
CA ASP A 257 9.06 17.49 10.32
C ASP A 257 10.24 17.82 11.26
N SER A 258 10.27 19.05 11.77
CA SER A 258 11.31 19.53 12.68
C SER A 258 11.36 18.77 14.02
N GLU A 259 10.29 18.05 14.37
CA GLU A 259 10.23 17.27 15.61
C GLU A 259 10.78 15.83 15.43
N ARG A 260 10.94 15.35 14.19
CA ARG A 260 11.36 13.97 13.90
C ARG A 260 12.29 13.91 12.69
N ASP A 261 13.58 13.76 12.95
CA ASP A 261 14.50 13.34 11.90
C ASP A 261 14.38 11.81 11.71
N HIS A 262 13.60 11.40 10.71
CA HIS A 262 13.44 9.99 10.37
C HIS A 262 14.79 9.36 9.97
N PRO A 263 15.08 8.10 10.29
CA PRO A 263 16.30 7.45 9.82
C PRO A 263 16.44 7.39 8.29
N PRO A 264 17.67 7.35 7.76
CA PRO A 264 17.95 7.15 6.33
C PRO A 264 17.18 5.98 5.72
N ALA A 265 17.01 4.88 6.46
CA ALA A 265 16.24 3.72 6.03
C ALA A 265 14.80 4.07 5.61
N LEU A 266 14.08 4.89 6.40
CA LEU A 266 12.72 5.31 6.06
C LEU A 266 12.69 6.28 4.88
N ARG A 267 13.65 7.22 4.82
CA ARG A 267 13.75 8.17 3.70
C ARG A 267 14.04 7.46 2.38
N ASN A 268 14.95 6.49 2.38
CA ASN A 268 15.26 5.68 1.22
C ASN A 268 14.06 4.84 0.76
N ALA A 269 13.28 4.27 1.70
CA ALA A 269 12.01 3.63 1.39
C ALA A 269 10.98 4.61 0.76
N CYS A 270 10.92 5.85 1.26
CA CYS A 270 10.06 6.88 0.67
C CYS A 270 10.50 7.28 -0.75
N ARG A 271 11.81 7.36 -1.02
CA ARG A 271 12.34 7.58 -2.38
C ARG A 271 11.88 6.49 -3.35
N ALA A 272 11.90 5.23 -2.93
CA ALA A 272 11.39 4.11 -3.71
C ALA A 272 9.89 4.26 -4.03
N GLY A 273 9.07 4.58 -3.02
CA GLY A 273 7.65 4.86 -3.23
C GLY A 273 7.39 6.05 -4.16
N LEU A 274 8.19 7.11 -4.04
CA LEU A 274 8.05 8.32 -4.84
C LEU A 274 8.35 8.07 -6.32
N ARG A 275 9.34 7.22 -6.63
CA ARG A 275 9.64 6.81 -8.02
C ARG A 275 8.44 6.13 -8.69
N ILE A 276 7.79 5.20 -8.00
CA ILE A 276 6.57 4.54 -8.51
C ILE A 276 5.45 5.55 -8.67
N THR A 277 5.28 6.44 -7.68
CA THR A 277 4.27 7.49 -7.72
C THR A 277 4.45 8.37 -8.97
N ASN A 278 5.68 8.83 -9.23
CA ASN A 278 6.00 9.66 -10.41
C ASN A 278 5.81 8.91 -11.73
N LYS A 279 6.19 7.62 -11.80
CA LYS A 279 5.95 6.77 -12.98
C LYS A 279 4.47 6.70 -13.33
N TYR A 280 3.61 6.47 -12.34
CA TYR A 280 2.17 6.37 -12.61
C TYR A 280 1.49 7.73 -12.76
N TYR A 281 2.05 8.79 -12.17
CA TYR A 281 1.60 10.16 -12.42
C TYR A 281 1.82 10.56 -13.87
N SER A 282 2.99 10.30 -14.46
CA SER A 282 3.24 10.61 -15.88
C SER A 282 2.34 9.82 -16.83
N LEU A 283 1.94 8.60 -16.45
CA LEU A 283 0.98 7.79 -17.21
C LEU A 283 -0.46 8.34 -17.15
N THR A 284 -0.76 9.30 -16.27
CA THR A 284 -2.06 9.99 -16.29
C THR A 284 -2.20 10.88 -17.53
N ASP A 285 -1.10 11.40 -18.06
CA ASP A 285 -1.10 12.22 -19.29
C ASP A 285 -1.51 11.42 -20.54
N CYS A 286 -1.40 10.09 -20.49
CA CYS A 286 -1.84 9.21 -21.57
C CYS A 286 -3.37 9.22 -21.76
N SER A 287 -4.14 9.57 -20.72
CA SER A 287 -5.60 9.63 -20.79
C SER A 287 -6.14 11.01 -20.44
N PRO A 288 -6.83 11.70 -21.37
CA PRO A 288 -7.46 12.98 -21.08
C PRO A 288 -8.61 12.88 -20.06
N LEU A 289 -9.06 11.67 -19.73
CA LEU A 289 -10.21 11.44 -18.87
C LEU A 289 -10.00 11.92 -17.43
N TYR A 290 -8.78 11.83 -16.90
CA TYR A 290 -8.48 12.32 -15.55
C TYR A 290 -8.72 13.83 -15.45
N ILE A 291 -8.11 14.60 -16.36
CA ILE A 291 -8.22 16.07 -16.41
C ILE A 291 -9.65 16.51 -16.71
N ILE A 292 -10.33 15.84 -17.65
CA ILE A 292 -11.71 16.14 -18.00
C ILE A 292 -12.64 15.90 -16.80
N ALA A 293 -12.48 14.78 -16.08
CA ALA A 293 -13.26 14.49 -14.90
C ALA A 293 -13.08 15.57 -13.82
N MET A 294 -11.85 16.04 -13.60
CA MET A 294 -11.56 17.14 -12.67
C MET A 294 -12.25 18.45 -13.07
N ILE A 295 -12.18 18.85 -14.35
CA ILE A 295 -12.82 20.08 -14.83
C ILE A 295 -14.34 20.01 -14.67
N LEU A 296 -14.93 18.85 -14.93
CA LEU A 296 -16.37 18.65 -14.80
C LEU A 296 -16.82 18.53 -13.34
N HIS A 297 -15.90 18.24 -12.41
CA HIS A 297 -16.21 18.13 -11.00
C HIS A 297 -16.57 19.51 -10.39
N PRO A 298 -17.79 19.69 -9.84
CA PRO A 298 -18.27 21.00 -9.39
C PRO A 298 -17.40 21.69 -8.33
N SER A 299 -16.72 20.90 -7.50
CA SER A 299 -15.84 21.42 -6.43
C SER A 299 -14.43 21.73 -6.90
N PHE A 300 -13.98 21.20 -8.05
CA PHE A 300 -12.60 21.39 -8.52
C PHE A 300 -12.54 22.41 -9.66
N LYS A 301 -13.25 22.14 -10.76
CA LYS A 301 -13.24 22.97 -11.98
C LYS A 301 -11.81 23.27 -12.43
N ASP A 302 -11.58 24.45 -13.00
CA ASP A 302 -10.25 24.97 -13.32
C ASP A 302 -9.54 25.56 -12.09
N GLU A 303 -10.26 25.86 -10.99
CA GLU A 303 -9.70 26.43 -9.77
C GLU A 303 -8.69 25.51 -9.08
N TYR A 304 -8.90 24.19 -9.15
CA TYR A 304 -7.92 23.23 -8.63
C TYR A 304 -6.52 23.44 -9.23
N PHE A 305 -6.43 23.51 -10.57
CA PHE A 305 -5.14 23.64 -11.24
C PHE A 305 -4.45 24.98 -10.94
N LYS A 306 -5.23 26.05 -10.71
CA LYS A 306 -4.71 27.34 -10.26
C LYS A 306 -4.11 27.24 -8.86
N LEU A 307 -4.79 26.58 -7.93
CA LEU A 307 -4.30 26.34 -6.56
C LEU A 307 -3.07 25.43 -6.55
N ALA A 308 -3.05 24.41 -7.40
CA ALA A 308 -1.90 23.54 -7.63
C ALA A 308 -0.76 24.22 -8.40
N LYS A 309 -0.90 25.51 -8.77
CA LYS A 309 0.09 26.34 -9.47
C LYS A 309 0.53 25.75 -10.81
N TRP A 310 -0.39 25.11 -11.53
CA TRP A 310 -0.10 24.61 -12.87
C TRP A 310 0.17 25.78 -13.84
N PRO A 311 1.04 25.58 -14.86
CA PRO A 311 1.24 26.57 -15.89
C PRO A 311 -0.09 26.94 -16.57
N LYS A 312 -0.30 28.24 -16.80
CA LYS A 312 -1.55 28.73 -17.41
C LYS A 312 -1.85 28.04 -18.74
N GLU A 313 -0.81 27.78 -19.54
CA GLU A 313 -0.90 27.07 -20.82
C GLU A 313 -1.50 25.66 -20.67
N TRP A 314 -1.17 24.95 -19.58
CA TRP A 314 -1.70 23.61 -19.31
C TRP A 314 -3.17 23.66 -18.88
N ILE A 315 -3.54 24.66 -18.08
CA ILE A 315 -4.94 24.89 -17.69
C ILE A 315 -5.80 25.21 -18.92
N ASP A 316 -5.30 26.08 -19.80
CA ASP A 316 -6.01 26.45 -21.03
C ASP A 316 -6.17 25.25 -21.98
N GLU A 317 -5.14 24.41 -22.13
CA GLU A 317 -5.23 23.18 -22.93
C GLU A 317 -6.20 22.17 -22.31
N ALA A 318 -6.22 22.02 -20.98
CA ALA A 318 -7.16 21.17 -20.27
C ALA A 318 -8.64 21.58 -20.51
N VAL A 319 -8.94 22.87 -20.44
CA VAL A 319 -10.29 23.42 -20.73
C VAL A 319 -10.66 23.22 -22.20
N LYS A 320 -9.72 23.48 -23.11
CA LYS A 320 -9.91 23.30 -24.56
C LYS A 320 -10.17 21.83 -24.90
N LEU A 321 -9.42 20.91 -24.32
CA LEU A 321 -9.58 19.46 -24.47
C LEU A 321 -10.97 19.01 -24.01
N THR A 322 -11.42 19.49 -22.85
CA THR A 322 -12.76 19.21 -22.31
C THR A 322 -13.85 19.70 -23.26
N ARG A 323 -13.76 20.94 -23.75
CA ARG A 323 -14.71 21.50 -24.73
C ARG A 323 -14.70 20.73 -26.05
N LYS A 324 -13.53 20.31 -26.53
CA LYS A 324 -13.39 19.50 -27.75
C LYS A 324 -14.09 18.15 -27.59
N MET A 325 -13.95 17.50 -26.44
CA MET A 325 -14.63 16.24 -26.15
C MET A 325 -16.16 16.43 -26.08
N TYR A 326 -16.64 17.47 -25.39
CA TYR A 326 -18.06 17.82 -25.35
C TYR A 326 -18.63 18.08 -26.76
N ASN A 327 -18.00 18.95 -27.54
CA ASN A 327 -18.47 19.32 -28.87
C ASN A 327 -18.51 18.14 -29.85
N LYS A 328 -17.57 17.20 -29.72
CA LYS A 328 -17.47 16.05 -30.62
C LYS A 328 -18.51 14.97 -30.31
N TRP A 329 -18.78 14.71 -29.03
CA TRP A 329 -19.52 13.52 -28.61
C TRP A 329 -20.85 13.81 -27.90
N TYR A 330 -21.00 14.94 -27.24
CA TYR A 330 -22.11 15.21 -26.32
C TYR A 330 -22.98 16.41 -26.71
N LYS A 331 -22.45 17.33 -27.53
CA LYS A 331 -23.23 18.48 -28.00
C LYS A 331 -24.46 17.98 -28.79
N PRO A 332 -25.68 18.36 -28.41
CA PRO A 332 -26.88 18.00 -29.15
C PRO A 332 -26.72 18.41 -30.61
N ARG A 333 -26.97 17.48 -31.53
CA ARG A 333 -27.11 17.83 -32.94
C ARG A 333 -28.46 18.55 -33.04
N ASN A 334 -28.46 19.78 -33.54
CA ASN A 334 -29.72 20.46 -33.85
C ASN A 334 -30.45 19.58 -34.86
N VAL A 335 -31.50 18.90 -34.41
CA VAL A 335 -32.43 18.25 -35.31
C VAL A 335 -33.32 19.38 -35.80
N GLU A 336 -33.03 19.89 -37.00
CA GLU A 336 -33.97 20.76 -37.71
C GLU A 336 -35.30 20.01 -37.79
N SER A 337 -36.32 20.58 -37.15
CA SER A 337 -37.68 20.04 -37.08
C SER A 337 -38.48 20.39 -38.33
#